data_AF-A0A3R8J234-F1
#
_entry.id   AF-A0A3R8J234-F1
#
_cell.length_a   1.000
_cell.length_b   1.000
_cell.length_c   1.000
_cell.angle_alpha   90.00
_cell.angle_beta   90.00
_cell.angle_gamma   90.00
#
_symmetry.space_group_name_H-M   'P 1'
#
loop_
_entity.id
_entity.type
_entity.pdbx_description
1 polymer ?
#
loop_
_entity_poly.entity_id
_entity_poly.type
_entity_poly.pdbx_seq_one_letter_code
_entity_poly.pdbx_strand_id
1 'polypeptide(L)' 'MGTMIHRGRELIRINPDNEQKLEYSTNDGRSWTPRYTGASCGDFEDLLDNGKEILATTSKGLYYSVNDGRSWSRRG' A
#
# COMPACT_ATOMS: atom_id res chain seq x y z
N MET A 1 -12.63 -4.78 3.01
CA MET A 1 -12.53 -5.20 1.59
C MET A 1 -11.07 -5.01 1.22
N GLY A 2 -10.38 -6.04 0.71
CA GLY A 2 -8.95 -5.93 0.45
C GLY A 2 -8.69 -5.05 -0.77
N THR A 3 -8.12 -3.86 -0.56
CA THR A 3 -7.74 -2.94 -1.63
C THR A 3 -6.34 -3.33 -2.11
N MET A 4 -6.27 -3.74 -3.37
CA MET A 4 -5.10 -4.32 -4.03
C MET A 4 -4.92 -3.64 -5.38
N ILE A 5 -3.68 -3.31 -5.71
CA ILE A 5 -3.30 -2.65 -6.96
C ILE A 5 -2.23 -3.44 -7.68
N HIS A 6 -2.18 -3.28 -9.01
CA HIS A 6 -1.05 -3.72 -9.83
C HIS A 6 -0.03 -2.59 -9.93
N ARG A 7 1.25 -2.91 -9.71
CA ARG A 7 2.37 -1.99 -9.86
C ARG A 7 3.50 -2.69 -10.61
N GLY A 8 3.60 -2.44 -11.91
CA GLY A 8 4.51 -3.19 -12.78
C GLY A 8 4.12 -4.68 -12.85
N ARG A 9 5.03 -5.57 -12.43
CA ARG A 9 4.78 -7.02 -12.35
C ARG A 9 4.36 -7.49 -10.97
N GLU A 10 4.16 -6.56 -10.03
CA GLU A 10 3.85 -6.86 -8.65
C GLU A 10 2.38 -6.54 -8.35
N LEU A 11 1.78 -7.34 -7.46
CA LEU A 11 0.58 -6.94 -6.73
C LEU A 11 1.00 -6.29 -5.43
N ILE A 12 0.33 -5.22 -5.03
CA ILE A 12 0.48 -4.60 -3.71
C ILE A 12 -0.89 -4.59 -3.06
N ARG A 13 -0.99 -5.05 -1.81
CA ARG A 13 -2.24 -5.02 -1.04
C ARG A 13 -2.02 -4.50 0.37
N ILE A 14 -3.12 -4.05 0.97
CA ILE A 14 -3.23 -3.90 2.42
C ILE A 14 -3.21 -5.30 3.06
N ASN A 15 -2.38 -5.49 4.08
CA ASN A 15 -2.30 -6.77 4.77
C ASN A 15 -3.63 -7.05 5.50
N PRO A 16 -4.26 -8.22 5.27
CA PRO A 16 -5.60 -8.52 5.79
C PRO A 16 -5.65 -8.74 7.31
N ASP A 17 -4.52 -9.04 7.94
CA ASP A 17 -4.42 -9.25 9.39
C ASP A 17 -4.00 -7.97 10.13
N ASN A 18 -3.46 -6.98 9.40
CA ASN A 18 -3.00 -5.72 9.96
C ASN A 18 -3.01 -4.62 8.89
N GLU A 19 -4.05 -3.79 8.94
CA GLU A 19 -4.28 -2.72 7.97
C GLU A 19 -3.22 -1.61 7.99
N GLN A 20 -2.33 -1.55 8.99
CA GLN A 20 -1.19 -0.62 9.00
C GLN A 20 -0.05 -1.05 8.10
N LYS A 21 -0.09 -2.29 7.59
CA LYS A 21 0.99 -2.90 6.83
C LYS A 21 0.55 -3.10 5.38
N LEU A 22 1.52 -2.95 4.49
CA LEU A 22 1.38 -3.32 3.09
C LEU A 22 2.29 -4.49 2.78
N GLU A 23 1.85 -5.32 1.86
CA GLU A 23 2.61 -6.44 1.34
C GLU A 23 2.48 -6.53 -0.16
N TYR A 24 3.47 -7.16 -0.79
CA TYR A 24 3.52 -7.33 -2.23
C TYR A 24 3.72 -8.78 -2.64
N SER A 25 3.31 -9.11 -3.85
CA SER A 25 3.47 -10.41 -4.45
C SER A 25 4.03 -10.28 -5.87
N THR A 26 4.97 -11.16 -6.22
CA THR A 26 5.54 -11.31 -7.57
C THR A 26 5.03 -12.55 -8.28
N ASN A 27 4.07 -13.27 -7.69
CA ASN A 27 3.59 -14.57 -8.15
C ASN A 27 2.07 -14.66 -8.08
N ASP A 28 1.39 -13.63 -8.57
CA ASP A 28 -0.06 -13.57 -8.69
C ASP A 28 -0.81 -13.84 -7.37
N GLY A 29 -0.24 -13.36 -6.26
CA GLY A 29 -0.88 -13.43 -4.94
C GLY A 29 -0.74 -14.78 -4.23
N ARG A 30 0.06 -15.72 -4.77
CA ARG A 30 0.31 -17.03 -4.14
C ARG A 30 1.12 -16.91 -2.84
N SER A 31 2.05 -15.95 -2.79
CA SER A 31 2.77 -15.58 -1.57
C SER A 31 2.96 -14.08 -1.49
N TRP A 32 3.04 -13.57 -0.27
CA TRP A 32 3.15 -12.14 0.03
C TRP A 32 4.39 -11.86 0.88
N THR A 33 5.09 -10.78 0.55
CA THR A 33 6.26 -10.31 1.26
C THR A 33 5.97 -8.92 1.84
N PRO A 34 6.39 -8.61 3.07
CA PRO A 34 6.20 -7.27 3.63
C PRO A 34 6.79 -6.19 2.73
N ARG A 35 6.04 -5.11 2.52
CA ARG A 35 6.46 -3.94 1.75
C ARG A 35 6.60 -2.70 2.63
N TYR A 36 5.62 -2.47 3.50
CA TYR A 36 5.64 -1.40 4.48
C TYR A 36 5.19 -1.96 5.83
N THR A 37 5.97 -1.71 6.86
CA THR A 37 5.75 -2.24 8.22
C THR A 37 5.73 -1.13 9.27
N GLY A 38 5.70 0.14 8.86
CA GLY A 38 5.58 1.27 9.78
C GLY A 38 4.14 1.49 10.23
N ALA A 39 3.94 2.37 11.22
CA ALA A 39 2.61 2.73 11.75
C ALA A 39 2.31 4.24 11.63
N SER A 40 3.20 5.01 11.00
CA SER A 40 3.07 6.47 10.93
C SER A 40 1.85 6.90 10.11
N CYS A 41 1.49 6.12 9.09
CA CYS A 41 0.36 6.39 8.21
C CYS A 41 -1.01 6.10 8.83
N GLY A 42 -1.08 5.33 9.92
CA GLY A 42 -2.34 4.78 10.43
C GLY A 42 -2.77 3.55 9.64
N ASP A 43 -4.05 3.24 9.71
CA ASP A 43 -4.64 2.09 9.03
C ASP A 43 -4.92 2.49 7.59
N PHE A 44 -4.44 1.70 6.64
CA PHE A 44 -4.74 1.90 5.23
C PHE A 44 -6.17 1.43 4.98
N GLU A 45 -6.96 2.25 4.29
CA GLU A 45 -8.35 1.94 3.92
C GLU A 45 -8.45 1.62 2.44
N ASP A 46 -7.73 2.37 1.59
CA ASP A 46 -7.70 2.18 0.14
C ASP A 46 -6.34 2.51 -0.47
N LEU A 47 -6.05 1.88 -1.60
CA LEU A 47 -4.86 2.09 -2.42
C LEU A 47 -5.26 2.37 -3.87
N LEU A 48 -4.70 3.43 -4.45
CA LEU A 48 -4.90 3.79 -5.84
C LEU A 48 -3.55 4.00 -6.54
N ASP A 49 -3.33 3.30 -7.65
CA ASP A 49 -2.21 3.60 -8.54
C ASP A 49 -2.56 4.79 -9.45
N ASN A 50 -1.84 5.90 -9.31
CA ASN A 50 -1.98 7.10 -10.14
C ASN A 50 -0.86 7.24 -11.19
N GLY A 51 -0.20 6.14 -11.55
CA GLY A 51 0.93 6.07 -12.47
C GLY A 51 2.24 6.58 -11.86
N LYS A 52 2.31 7.87 -11.53
CA LYS A 52 3.52 8.49 -10.94
C LYS A 52 3.73 8.10 -9.48
N GLU A 53 2.65 7.92 -8.74
CA GLU A 53 2.64 7.67 -7.31
C GLU A 53 1.51 6.71 -6.96
N ILE A 54 1.63 6.05 -5.81
CA ILE A 54 0.52 5.35 -5.17
C ILE A 54 -0.11 6.30 -4.17
N LEU A 55 -1.42 6.45 -4.22
CA LEU A 55 -2.20 7.19 -3.25
C LEU A 55 -2.80 6.20 -2.25
N ALA A 56 -2.85 6.61 -0.98
CA ALA A 56 -3.47 5.85 0.09
C ALA A 56 -4.41 6.73 0.89
N THR A 57 -5.68 6.34 0.95
CA THR A 57 -6.60 6.85 1.96
C THR A 57 -6.32 6.07 3.24
N THR A 58 -6.05 6.78 4.34
CA THR A 58 -5.77 6.16 5.64
C THR A 58 -6.58 6.82 6.74
N SER A 59 -6.63 6.17 7.90
CA SER A 59 -7.28 6.72 9.10
C SER A 59 -6.66 8.02 9.63
N LYS A 60 -5.48 8.44 9.11
CA LYS A 60 -4.81 9.72 9.44
C LYS A 60 -4.82 10.73 8.28
N GLY A 61 -5.60 10.46 7.24
CA GLY A 61 -5.76 11.31 6.06
C GLY A 61 -5.12 10.70 4.80
N LEU A 62 -4.94 11.54 3.78
CA LEU A 62 -4.39 11.10 2.50
C LEU A 62 -2.86 11.02 2.59
N TYR A 63 -2.29 9.92 2.08
CA TYR A 63 -0.86 9.72 1.92
C TYR A 63 -0.53 9.40 0.47
N TYR A 64 0.73 9.61 0.09
CA TYR A 64 1.24 9.20 -1.21
C TYR A 64 2.63 8.58 -1.09
N SER A 65 2.97 7.72 -2.05
CA SER A 65 4.27 7.07 -2.18
C SER A 65 4.78 7.15 -3.61
N VAL A 66 6.01 7.63 -3.77
CA VAL A 66 6.71 7.70 -5.06
C VAL A 66 7.73 6.56 -5.27
N ASN A 67 7.78 5.60 -4.34
CA ASN A 67 8.73 4.48 -4.35
C ASN A 67 8.03 3.13 -4.19
N ASP A 68 6.89 2.99 -4.86
CA ASP A 68 6.04 1.82 -4.90
C ASP A 68 5.55 1.34 -3.53
N GLY A 69 5.24 2.26 -2.62
CA GLY A 69 4.62 1.94 -1.33
C GLY A 69 5.62 1.53 -0.25
N ARG A 70 6.93 1.71 -0.47
CA ARG A 70 7.98 1.41 0.53
C ARG A 70 8.09 2.50 1.61
N SER A 71 7.81 3.75 1.24
CA SER A 71 7.65 4.85 2.20
C SER A 71 6.55 5.80 1.77
N TRP A 72 6.00 6.53 2.72
CA TRP A 72 4.81 7.35 2.54
C TRP A 72 5.02 8.75 3.08
N SER A 73 4.45 9.73 2.39
CA SER A 73 4.40 11.12 2.82
C SER A 73 2.94 11.55 2.89
N ARG A 74 2.56 12.27 3.95
CA ARG A 74 1.19 12.79 4.08
C ARG A 74 0.94 13.81 2.98
N ARG A 75 -0.18 13.68 2.27
CA ARG A 75 -0.68 14.71 1.36
C ARG A 75 -1.44 15.73 2.21
N GLY A 76 -1.04 17.00 2.09
CA GLY A 76 -1.68 18.13 2.78
C GLY A 76 -3.07 18.42 2.24
#